data_AF-A0A948RTC0-F1
#
_entry.id   AF-A0A948RTC0-F1
#
_cell.length_a   1.000
_cell.length_b   1.000
_cell.length_c   1.000
_cell.angle_alpha   90.00
_cell.angle_beta   90.00
_cell.angle_gamma   90.00
#
_symmetry.space_group_name_H-M   'P 1'
#
loop_
_entity.id
_entity.type
_entity.pdbx_description
1 polymer ?
#
loop_
_entity_poly.entity_id
_entity_poly.type
_entity_poly.pdbx_seq_one_letter_code
_entity_poly.pdbx_strand_id
1 'polypeptide(L)'
;MNETEGQTAREVRKESILAIRQNFNYLVELLLYDEMEEDEFFKKLESLFYIDESGAPWLISVKNGNWYKLTEDGPVLGEPPDFLYRPVDLPEIKEEPTGEFCADCGKPLSEGKEFCSGCGKPA
;
A
#
# COMPACT_ATOMS: atom_id res chain seq x y z
N MET A 1 -35.82 -12.75 13.93
CA MET A 1 -35.16 -13.46 12.82
C MET A 1 -33.77 -12.86 12.75
N ASN A 2 -32.78 -13.65 13.15
CA ASN A 2 -31.38 -13.25 13.23
C ASN A 2 -30.76 -13.53 11.86
N GLU A 3 -30.30 -12.50 11.17
CA GLU A 3 -29.41 -12.63 10.02
C GLU A 3 -28.05 -12.12 10.46
N THR A 4 -27.26 -13.05 10.99
CA THR A 4 -25.84 -12.89 11.24
C THR A 4 -25.13 -13.25 9.95
N GLU A 5 -25.09 -12.32 9.00
CA GLU A 5 -24.22 -12.46 7.84
C GLU A 5 -22.84 -11.89 8.19
N GLY A 6 -21.93 -12.81 8.53
CA GLY A 6 -20.52 -12.51 8.61
C GLY A 6 -20.00 -12.18 7.22
N GLN A 7 -19.64 -10.93 6.99
CA GLN A 7 -18.75 -10.53 5.90
C GLN A 7 -17.87 -9.39 6.44
N THR A 8 -16.59 -9.70 6.62
CA THR A 8 -15.52 -8.71 6.81
C THR A 8 -15.35 -7.95 5.48
N ALA A 9 -16.31 -7.09 5.15
CA ALA A 9 -16.23 -6.22 3.99
C ALA A 9 -15.14 -5.18 4.30
N ARG A 10 -13.97 -5.29 3.63
CA ARG A 10 -12.97 -4.22 3.65
C ARG A 10 -13.68 -2.92 3.23
N GLU A 11 -13.79 -1.96 4.13
CA GLU A 11 -14.42 -0.68 3.81
C GLU A 11 -13.55 0.02 2.75
N VAL A 12 -14.12 0.25 1.59
CA VAL A 12 -13.46 0.91 0.46
C VAL A 12 -14.26 2.13 0.03
N ARG A 13 -13.58 3.24 -0.21
CA ARG A 13 -14.19 4.46 -0.76
C ARG A 13 -14.01 4.47 -2.27
N LYS A 14 -15.12 4.46 -3.01
CA LYS A 14 -15.11 4.63 -4.46
C LYS A 14 -14.80 6.08 -4.82
N GLU A 15 -13.76 6.30 -5.60
CA GLU A 15 -13.36 7.61 -6.11
C GLU A 15 -13.32 7.58 -7.65
N SER A 16 -13.73 8.67 -8.29
CA SER A 16 -13.61 8.78 -9.74
C SER A 16 -12.17 9.09 -10.13
N ILE A 17 -11.74 8.59 -11.28
CA ILE A 17 -10.37 8.82 -11.74
C ILE A 17 -10.04 10.29 -11.93
N LEU A 18 -11.05 11.09 -12.30
CA LEU A 18 -10.93 12.54 -12.40
C LEU A 18 -10.65 13.18 -11.04
N ALA A 19 -11.38 12.78 -9.98
CA ALA A 19 -11.18 13.31 -8.64
C ALA A 19 -9.79 12.94 -8.11
N ILE A 20 -9.34 11.70 -8.35
CA ILE A 20 -8.00 11.26 -7.95
C ILE A 20 -6.93 12.08 -8.68
N ARG A 21 -7.09 12.30 -9.99
CA ARG A 21 -6.15 13.09 -10.79
C ARG A 21 -6.12 14.56 -10.37
N GLN A 22 -7.27 15.13 -10.03
CA GLN A 22 -7.35 16.49 -9.48
C GLN A 22 -6.63 16.60 -8.13
N ASN A 23 -6.83 15.64 -7.23
CA ASN A 23 -6.14 15.59 -5.95
C ASN A 23 -4.61 15.47 -6.14
N PHE A 24 -4.17 14.60 -7.05
CA PHE A 24 -2.75 14.47 -7.40
C PHE A 24 -2.17 15.78 -7.92
N ASN A 25 -2.85 16.43 -8.87
CA ASN A 25 -2.39 17.71 -9.42
C ASN A 25 -2.30 18.79 -8.33
N TYR A 26 -3.27 18.84 -7.41
CA TYR A 26 -3.26 19.77 -6.29
C TYR A 26 -2.03 19.55 -5.38
N LEU A 27 -1.70 18.30 -5.05
CA LEU A 27 -0.49 18.00 -4.29
C LEU A 27 0.79 18.42 -5.03
N VAL A 28 0.85 18.21 -6.35
CA VAL A 28 1.99 18.65 -7.18
C VAL A 28 2.10 20.17 -7.19
N GLU A 29 0.99 20.90 -7.30
CA GLU A 29 0.98 22.36 -7.23
C GLU A 29 1.50 22.85 -5.88
N LEU A 30 1.05 22.28 -4.76
CA LEU A 30 1.56 22.65 -3.43
C LEU A 30 3.07 22.44 -3.30
N LEU A 31 3.60 21.34 -3.85
CA LEU A 31 5.05 21.10 -3.90
C LEU A 31 5.77 22.14 -4.77
N LEU A 32 5.22 22.48 -5.94
CA LEU A 32 5.83 23.45 -6.86
C LEU A 32 5.83 24.88 -6.33
N TYR A 33 4.82 25.25 -5.53
CA TYR A 33 4.71 26.56 -4.89
C TYR A 33 5.41 26.67 -3.54
N ASP A 34 6.16 25.64 -3.12
CA ASP A 34 6.87 25.59 -1.82
C ASP A 34 5.89 25.71 -0.62
N GLU A 35 4.62 25.37 -0.82
CA GLU A 35 3.59 25.30 0.22
C GLU A 35 3.56 23.92 0.92
N MET A 36 4.37 22.97 0.43
CA MET A 36 4.53 21.62 0.94
C MET A 36 5.96 21.12 0.73
N GLU A 37 6.56 20.56 1.79
CA GLU A 37 7.86 19.90 1.73
C GLU A 37 7.80 18.58 0.96
N GLU A 38 8.90 18.22 0.30
CA GLU A 38 9.00 16.99 -0.52
C GLU A 38 8.66 15.73 0.30
N ASP A 39 9.13 15.64 1.55
CA ASP A 39 8.82 14.53 2.46
C ASP A 39 7.32 14.43 2.80
N GLU A 40 6.63 15.57 2.94
CA GLU A 40 5.19 15.58 3.20
C GLU A 40 4.41 15.17 1.96
N PHE A 41 4.85 15.63 0.78
CA PHE A 41 4.28 15.25 -0.49
C PHE A 41 4.37 13.74 -0.73
N PHE A 42 5.54 13.13 -0.52
CA PHE A 42 5.71 11.69 -0.66
C PHE A 42 4.86 10.91 0.34
N LYS A 43 4.79 11.32 1.62
CA LYS A 43 3.89 10.68 2.60
C LYS A 43 2.42 10.71 2.17
N LYS A 44 1.96 11.83 1.61
CA LYS A 44 0.58 11.94 1.11
C LYS A 44 0.37 11.04 -0.11
N LEU A 45 1.34 10.94 -1.01
CA LEU A 45 1.27 10.07 -2.18
C LEU A 45 1.35 8.58 -1.84
N GLU A 46 2.19 8.18 -0.90
CA GLU A 46 2.26 6.79 -0.43
C GLU A 46 0.95 6.36 0.21
N SER A 47 0.22 7.30 0.83
CA SER A 47 -1.14 7.08 1.33
C SER A 47 -2.21 7.01 0.23
N LEU A 48 -1.88 7.39 -1.01
CA LEU A 48 -2.76 7.35 -2.18
C LEU A 48 -2.59 6.03 -2.94
N PHE A 49 -2.80 4.92 -2.22
CA PHE A 49 -2.91 3.60 -2.82
C PHE A 49 -4.37 3.33 -3.21
N TYR A 50 -4.58 2.94 -4.46
CA TYR A 50 -5.90 2.65 -5.01
C TYR A 50 -5.95 1.23 -5.56
N ILE A 51 -7.12 0.60 -5.51
CA ILE A 51 -7.37 -0.72 -6.13
C ILE A 51 -8.52 -0.64 -7.13
N ASP A 52 -8.49 -1.47 -8.16
CA ASP A 52 -9.62 -1.65 -9.07
C ASP A 52 -10.65 -2.66 -8.51
N GLU A 53 -11.73 -2.91 -9.27
CA GLU A 53 -12.78 -3.88 -8.91
C GLU A 53 -12.27 -5.32 -8.73
N SER A 54 -11.16 -5.66 -9.38
CA SER A 54 -10.49 -6.97 -9.22
C SER A 54 -9.57 -7.00 -8.00
N GLY A 55 -9.43 -5.88 -7.29
CA GLY A 55 -8.52 -5.71 -6.16
C GLY A 55 -7.07 -5.47 -6.59
N ALA A 56 -6.81 -5.22 -7.87
CA ALA A 56 -5.44 -5.00 -8.33
C ALA A 56 -5.02 -3.54 -8.09
N PRO A 57 -3.77 -3.27 -7.66
CA PRO A 57 -3.37 -1.93 -7.27
C PRO A 57 -3.05 -1.02 -8.45
N TRP A 58 -3.30 0.27 -8.24
CA TRP A 58 -3.00 1.34 -9.17
C TRP A 58 -2.31 2.51 -8.46
N LEU A 59 -1.32 3.08 -9.12
CA LEU A 59 -0.60 4.28 -8.68
C LEU A 59 -0.38 5.25 -9.84
N ILE A 60 -0.26 6.52 -9.50
CA ILE A 60 0.10 7.60 -10.43
C ILE A 60 1.55 8.01 -10.19
N SER A 61 2.36 8.05 -11.25
CA SER A 61 3.77 8.41 -11.13
C SER A 61 3.93 9.92 -11.04
N VAL A 62 4.71 10.38 -10.05
CA VAL A 62 5.09 11.80 -9.91
C VAL A 62 5.89 12.34 -11.08
N LYS A 63 6.65 11.48 -11.78
CA LYS A 63 7.59 11.92 -12.82
C LYS A 63 6.91 12.30 -14.12
N ASN A 64 5.80 11.63 -14.45
CA ASN A 64 5.14 11.77 -15.74
C ASN A 64 3.61 11.84 -15.66
N GLY A 65 3.01 11.68 -14.48
CA GLY A 65 1.57 11.66 -14.28
C GLY A 65 0.87 10.45 -14.92
N ASN A 66 1.63 9.43 -15.34
CA ASN A 66 1.08 8.22 -15.92
C ASN A 66 0.60 7.26 -14.84
N TRP A 67 -0.40 6.48 -15.21
CA TRP A 67 -0.97 5.43 -14.37
C TRP A 67 -0.22 4.11 -14.57
N TYR A 68 0.06 3.46 -13.47
CA TYR A 68 0.70 2.15 -13.45
C TYR A 68 -0.14 1.19 -12.63
N LYS A 69 -0.43 0.03 -13.21
CA LYS A 69 -1.03 -1.11 -12.53
C LYS A 69 0.09 -1.95 -11.91
N LEU A 70 0.01 -2.23 -10.62
CA LEU A 70 0.95 -3.13 -9.97
C LEU A 70 0.56 -4.57 -10.28
N THR A 71 1.51 -5.32 -10.85
CA THR A 71 1.39 -6.74 -11.14
C THR A 71 2.53 -7.50 -10.47
N GLU A 72 2.48 -8.84 -10.49
CA GLU A 72 3.55 -9.68 -9.94
C GLU A 72 4.90 -9.45 -10.64
N ASP A 73 4.88 -9.15 -11.95
CA ASP A 73 6.06 -8.82 -12.75
C ASP A 73 6.52 -7.36 -12.61
N GLY A 74 5.84 -6.57 -11.76
CA GLY A 74 6.15 -5.16 -11.49
C GLY A 74 5.10 -4.17 -12.01
N PRO A 75 5.41 -2.85 -11.99
CA PRO A 75 4.50 -1.80 -12.44
C PRO A 75 4.38 -1.78 -13.97
N VAL A 76 3.17 -2.00 -14.47
CA VAL A 76 2.85 -1.96 -15.89
C VAL A 76 2.10 -0.66 -16.21
N LEU A 77 2.58 0.09 -17.20
CA LEU A 77 1.89 1.27 -17.71
C LEU A 77 0.49 0.87 -18.22
N GLY A 78 -0.55 1.55 -17.76
CA GLY A 78 -1.92 1.22 -18.15
C GLY A 78 -2.88 2.39 -18.03
N GLU A 79 -4.05 2.23 -18.59
CA GLU A 79 -5.17 3.16 -18.42
C GLU A 79 -6.07 2.64 -17.30
N PRO A 80 -6.29 3.41 -16.23
CA PRO A 80 -7.14 3.00 -15.13
C PRO A 80 -8.62 3.03 -15.55
N PRO A 81 -9.48 2.25 -14.88
CA PRO A 81 -10.92 2.37 -15.04
C PRO A 81 -11.43 3.75 -14.59
N ASP A 82 -12.69 4.08 -14.94
CA ASP A 82 -13.35 5.34 -14.56
C ASP A 82 -13.39 5.57 -13.04
N PHE A 83 -13.35 4.49 -12.26
CA PHE A 83 -13.40 4.52 -10.81
C PHE A 83 -12.38 3.57 -10.20
N LEU A 84 -11.73 4.03 -9.15
CA LEU A 84 -10.89 3.21 -8.29
C LEU A 84 -11.40 3.28 -6.85
N TYR A 85 -10.87 2.39 -6.03
CA TYR A 85 -11.28 2.20 -4.66
C TYR A 85 -10.10 2.49 -3.74
N ARG A 86 -10.27 3.43 -2.82
CA ARG A 86 -9.30 3.68 -1.76
C ARG A 86 -9.59 2.74 -0.59
N PRO A 87 -8.63 1.93 -0.13
CA PRO A 87 -8.78 1.20 1.13
C PRO A 87 -8.90 2.21 2.28
N VAL A 88 -9.97 2.14 3.06
CA VAL A 88 -10.17 3.03 4.22
C VAL A 88 -9.31 2.58 5.41
N ASP A 89 -9.07 1.26 5.48
CA ASP A 89 -8.08 0.61 6.31
C ASP A 89 -7.20 -0.22 5.36
N LEU A 90 -6.09 0.32 4.89
CA LEU A 90 -4.99 -0.59 4.59
C LEU A 90 -4.68 -1.26 5.93
N PRO A 91 -4.73 -2.61 6.06
CA PRO A 91 -3.95 -3.19 7.13
C PRO A 91 -2.55 -2.63 6.88
N GLU A 92 -2.02 -1.86 7.84
CA GLU A 92 -0.60 -1.53 7.85
C GLU A 92 0.08 -2.83 7.41
N ILE A 93 0.68 -2.82 6.21
CA ILE A 93 1.56 -3.90 5.83
C ILE A 93 2.71 -3.65 6.78
N LYS A 94 2.58 -4.17 8.01
CA LYS A 94 3.65 -4.25 8.98
C LYS A 94 4.71 -4.93 8.16
N GLU A 95 5.74 -4.15 7.83
CA GLU A 95 6.95 -4.60 7.19
C GLU A 95 7.16 -6.01 7.67
N GLU A 96 7.00 -7.00 6.77
CA GLU A 96 7.24 -8.38 7.15
C GLU A 96 8.62 -8.33 7.78
N PRO A 97 8.75 -8.68 9.07
CA PRO A 97 10.05 -8.57 9.69
C PRO A 97 10.96 -9.37 8.78
N THR A 98 12.00 -8.73 8.26
CA THR A 98 13.14 -9.39 7.63
C THR A 98 13.91 -10.20 8.70
N GLY A 99 13.17 -10.79 9.63
CA GLY A 99 13.62 -11.62 10.72
C GLY A 99 14.12 -12.89 10.09
N GLU A 100 15.43 -13.08 10.23
CA GLU A 100 16.10 -14.32 9.89
C GLU A 100 15.31 -15.49 10.49
N PHE A 101 15.02 -16.51 9.69
CA PHE A 101 14.38 -17.71 10.22
C PHE A 101 15.46 -18.64 10.77
N CYS A 102 15.23 -19.23 11.94
CA CYS A 102 16.15 -20.19 12.52
C CYS A 102 16.41 -21.35 11.55
N ALA A 103 17.67 -21.57 11.16
CA ALA A 103 18.04 -22.63 10.23
C ALA A 103 17.74 -24.05 10.76
N ASP A 104 17.63 -24.21 12.08
CA ASP A 104 17.40 -25.51 12.74
C ASP A 104 15.91 -25.87 12.89
N CYS A 105 15.02 -24.90 13.07
CA CYS A 105 13.59 -25.18 13.36
C CYS A 105 12.60 -24.38 12.51
N GLY A 106 13.07 -23.42 11.72
CA GLY A 106 12.26 -22.60 10.81
C GLY A 106 11.39 -21.53 11.49
N LYS A 107 11.55 -21.28 12.80
CA LYS A 107 10.81 -20.18 13.46
C LYS A 107 11.47 -18.82 13.19
N PRO A 108 10.69 -17.73 13.04
CA PRO A 108 11.23 -16.39 12.85
C PRO A 108 12.03 -15.96 14.09
N LEU A 109 13.25 -15.48 13.87
CA LEU A 109 14.08 -14.86 14.90
C LEU A 109 13.71 -13.37 14.97
N SER A 110 13.59 -12.85 16.19
CA SER A 110 13.48 -11.41 16.37
C SER A 110 14.84 -10.77 16.16
N GLU A 111 14.88 -9.63 15.47
CA GLU A 111 16.11 -8.90 15.13
C GLU A 111 16.96 -8.67 16.39
N GLY A 112 18.24 -9.07 16.33
CA GLY A 112 19.20 -8.93 17.44
C GLY A 112 19.14 -9.98 18.56
N LYS A 113 18.48 -11.13 18.36
CA LYS A 113 18.52 -12.25 19.32
C LYS A 113 19.67 -13.21 19.05
N GLU A 114 20.47 -13.51 20.07
CA GLU A 114 21.57 -14.48 20.00
C GLU A 114 21.10 -15.94 19.99
N PHE A 115 19.84 -16.22 20.38
CA PHE A 115 19.28 -17.57 20.47
C PHE A 115 17.81 -17.60 20.02
N CYS A 116 17.43 -18.70 19.37
CA CYS A 116 16.06 -18.97 18.96
C CYS A 116 15.17 -19.29 20.17
N SER A 117 14.15 -18.45 20.40
CA SER A 117 13.10 -18.70 21.41
C SER A 117 12.27 -19.96 21.15
N GLY A 118 12.37 -20.54 19.94
CA GLY A 118 11.64 -21.73 19.53
C GLY A 118 12.26 -23.05 19.96
N CYS A 119 13.58 -23.17 19.82
CA CYS A 119 14.32 -24.42 20.05
C CYS A 119 15.52 -24.25 20.99
N GLY A 120 15.85 -23.02 21.41
CA GLY A 120 16.95 -22.71 22.32
C GLY A 120 18.34 -22.77 21.69
N LYS A 121 18.45 -22.98 20.38
CA LYS A 121 19.73 -22.97 19.66
C LYS A 121 20.18 -21.55 19.34
N PRO A 122 21.49 -21.30 19.13
CA PRO A 122 21.98 -20.01 18.65
C PRO A 122 21.26 -19.63 17.36
N ALA A 123 20.96 -18.34 17.23
CA ALA A 123 20.41 -17.76 16.00
C ALA A 123 21.35 -18.00 14.82
#